data_AF-A0A3E1W9E1-F1
#
_entry.id   AF-A0A3E1W9E1-F1
#
_cell.length_a   1.000
_cell.length_b   1.000
_cell.length_c   1.000
_cell.angle_alpha   90.00
_cell.angle_beta   90.00
_cell.angle_gamma   90.00
#
_symmetry.space_group_name_H-M   'P 1'
#
loop_
_entity.id
_entity.type
_entity.pdbx_description
1 polymer ?
#
loop_
_entity_poly.entity_id
_entity_poly.type
_entity_poly.pdbx_seq_one_letter_code
_entity_poly.pdbx_strand_id
1 'polypeptide(L)'
;MTMTETEALGIIRSITGISQQAGEQEATQPDSVIAENYARVVAEVMRRDGIELNGVDMRNIRTRVLELLAYRRRSQQRRESAKSTYQWKKPERLRR
;
A
#
# COMPACT_ATOMS: atom_id res chain seq x y z
N MET A 1 -33.84 -20.53 -3.59
CA MET A 1 -32.67 -20.20 -2.75
C MET A 1 -31.74 -19.36 -3.62
N THR A 2 -31.75 -18.05 -3.43
CA THR A 2 -30.96 -17.11 -4.25
C THR A 2 -29.64 -16.85 -3.53
N MET A 3 -28.53 -17.12 -4.21
CA MET A 3 -27.20 -16.84 -3.71
C MET A 3 -27.09 -15.35 -3.34
N THR A 4 -26.63 -15.07 -2.13
CA THR A 4 -26.39 -13.72 -1.65
C THR A 4 -25.10 -13.15 -2.24
N GLU A 5 -25.03 -11.83 -2.42
CA GLU A 5 -23.85 -11.14 -2.96
C GLU A 5 -22.56 -11.46 -2.16
N THR A 6 -22.71 -11.68 -0.85
CA THR A 6 -21.63 -12.10 0.05
C THR A 6 -21.08 -13.49 -0.27
N GLU A 7 -21.94 -14.43 -0.66
CA GLU A 7 -21.51 -15.79 -1.04
C GLU A 7 -20.78 -15.76 -2.39
N ALA A 8 -21.27 -14.97 -3.35
CA ALA A 8 -20.61 -14.82 -4.66
C ALA A 8 -19.22 -14.22 -4.52
N LEU A 9 -19.08 -13.20 -3.67
CA LEU A 9 -17.77 -12.60 -3.35
C LEU A 9 -16.83 -13.57 -2.63
N GLY A 10 -17.37 -14.49 -1.80
CA GLY A 10 -16.59 -15.53 -1.15
C GLY A 10 -15.94 -16.50 -2.14
N ILE A 11 -16.71 -16.94 -3.15
CA ILE A 11 -16.22 -17.85 -4.20
C ILE A 11 -15.17 -17.16 -5.09
N ILE A 12 -15.40 -15.91 -5.47
CA ILE A 12 -14.42 -15.17 -6.29
C ILE A 12 -13.09 -15.03 -5.54
N ARG A 13 -13.10 -14.80 -4.23
CA ARG A 13 -11.88 -14.71 -3.42
C ARG A 13 -11.15 -16.03 -3.26
N SER A 14 -11.87 -17.14 -3.09
CA SER A 14 -11.23 -18.46 -2.99
C SER A 14 -10.53 -18.86 -4.29
N ILE A 15 -11.11 -18.51 -5.44
CA ILE A 15 -10.52 -18.77 -6.76
C ILE A 15 -9.31 -17.86 -7.03
N THR A 16 -9.40 -16.58 -6.65
CA THR A 16 -8.35 -15.58 -6.93
C THR A 16 -7.21 -15.58 -5.90
N GLY A 17 -7.34 -16.31 -4.79
CA GLY A 17 -6.37 -16.32 -3.70
C GLY A 17 -6.32 -15.01 -2.89
N ILE A 18 -7.28 -14.11 -3.08
CA ILE A 18 -7.31 -12.80 -2.44
C ILE A 18 -7.97 -12.94 -1.06
N SER A 19 -7.18 -13.29 -0.05
CA SER A 19 -7.58 -13.15 1.34
C SER A 19 -7.52 -11.68 1.75
N GLN A 20 -8.59 -11.14 2.36
CA GLN A 20 -8.49 -9.85 3.05
C GLN A 20 -7.64 -10.06 4.32
N GLN A 21 -6.32 -10.10 4.17
CA GLN A 21 -5.44 -9.80 5.30
C GLN A 21 -5.47 -8.28 5.54
N ALA A 22 -6.61 -7.82 6.03
CA ALA A 22 -6.68 -6.56 6.74
C ALA A 22 -6.02 -6.79 8.11
N GLY A 23 -4.69 -6.66 8.20
CA GLY A 23 -4.03 -6.56 9.50
C GLY A 23 -2.73 -7.33 9.72
N GLU A 24 -2.05 -7.83 8.68
CA GLU A 24 -0.66 -8.24 8.85
C GLU A 24 0.23 -7.21 8.16
N GLN A 25 1.16 -6.63 8.92
CA GLN A 25 2.31 -5.93 8.37
C GLN A 25 3.14 -6.96 7.62
N GLU A 26 2.67 -7.31 6.43
CA GLU A 26 3.36 -8.08 5.40
C GLU A 26 4.77 -7.49 5.36
N ALA A 27 5.78 -8.29 5.73
CA ALA A 27 7.15 -7.83 5.96
C ALA A 27 7.57 -6.92 4.82
N THR A 28 7.41 -5.61 5.03
CA THR A 28 7.29 -4.70 3.90
C THR A 28 8.70 -4.52 3.41
N GLN A 29 9.01 -5.06 2.22
CA GLN A 29 10.31 -4.86 1.60
C GLN A 29 10.66 -3.37 1.68
N PRO A 30 11.91 -3.02 1.99
CA PRO A 30 12.27 -1.62 2.13
C PRO A 30 11.93 -0.87 0.85
N ASP A 31 11.43 0.37 0.99
CA ASP A 31 10.93 1.16 -0.15
C ASP A 31 11.99 1.30 -1.26
N SER A 32 13.29 1.25 -0.91
CA SER A 32 14.40 1.21 -1.86
C SER A 32 14.36 0.00 -2.79
N VAL A 33 14.10 -1.20 -2.26
CA VAL A 33 13.98 -2.43 -3.03
C VAL A 33 12.72 -2.40 -3.90
N ILE A 34 11.61 -1.88 -3.37
CA ILE A 34 10.37 -1.72 -4.14
C ILE A 34 10.60 -0.78 -5.32
N ALA A 35 11.25 0.36 -5.09
CA ALA A 35 11.54 1.33 -6.14
C ALA A 35 12.53 0.79 -7.19
N GLU A 36 13.51 0.00 -6.78
CA GLU A 36 14.44 -0.70 -7.69
C GLU A 36 13.71 -1.69 -8.58
N ASN A 37 12.84 -2.52 -8.00
CA ASN A 37 12.04 -3.50 -8.73
C ASN A 37 11.11 -2.82 -9.74
N TYR A 38 10.47 -1.70 -9.34
CA TYR A 38 9.67 -0.90 -10.25
C TYR A 38 10.48 -0.36 -11.43
N ALA A 39 11.65 0.23 -11.17
CA ALA A 39 12.51 0.75 -12.24
C ALA A 39 12.91 -0.37 -13.22
N ARG A 40 13.23 -1.57 -12.71
CA ARG A 40 13.54 -2.74 -13.55
C ARG A 40 12.38 -3.18 -14.42
N VAL A 41 11.17 -3.28 -13.85
CA VAL A 41 9.97 -3.67 -14.59
C VAL A 41 9.66 -2.64 -15.68
N VAL A 42 9.70 -1.35 -15.36
CA VAL A 42 9.49 -0.29 -16.35
C VAL A 42 10.54 -0.37 -17.46
N ALA A 43 11.81 -0.59 -17.13
CA ALA A 43 12.85 -0.78 -18.14
C ALA A 43 12.63 -2.01 -19.03
N GLU A 44 12.09 -3.09 -18.48
CA GLU A 44 11.74 -4.28 -19.26
C GLU A 44 10.57 -4.00 -20.22
N VAL A 45 9.53 -3.32 -19.74
CA VAL A 45 8.37 -2.94 -20.57
C VAL A 45 8.80 -2.01 -21.70
N MET A 46 9.54 -0.95 -21.39
CA MET A 46 10.02 0.01 -22.40
C MET A 46 10.91 -0.67 -23.45
N ARG A 47 11.74 -1.63 -23.03
CA ARG A 47 12.60 -2.38 -23.96
C ARG A 47 11.80 -3.24 -24.93
N ARG A 48 10.66 -3.81 -24.51
CA ARG A 48 9.76 -4.55 -25.41
C ARG A 48 9.15 -3.63 -26.47
N ASP A 49 8.99 -2.35 -26.14
CA ASP A 49 8.51 -1.30 -27.06
C ASP A 49 9.65 -0.67 -27.88
N GLY A 50 10.88 -1.19 -27.79
CA GLY A 50 12.05 -0.68 -28.51
C GLY A 50 12.66 0.60 -27.92
N ILE A 51 12.29 0.95 -26.68
CA ILE A 51 12.80 2.13 -25.97
C ILE A 51 13.79 1.69 -24.88
N GLU A 52 15.05 2.09 -25.02
CA GLU A 52 16.05 1.88 -23.99
C GLU A 52 16.10 3.06 -23.01
N LEU A 53 15.91 2.77 -21.73
CA LEU A 53 16.04 3.77 -20.67
C LEU A 53 17.50 3.94 -20.28
N ASN A 54 17.94 5.20 -20.20
CA ASN A 54 19.29 5.49 -19.72
C ASN A 54 19.35 5.51 -18.18
N GLY A 55 20.56 5.66 -17.62
CA GLY A 55 20.76 5.69 -16.17
C GLY A 55 20.04 6.85 -15.45
N VAL A 56 19.83 7.97 -16.13
CA VAL A 56 19.09 9.13 -15.60
C VAL A 56 17.59 8.82 -15.52
N ASP A 57 17.02 8.20 -16.55
CA ASP A 57 15.61 7.79 -16.58
C ASP A 57 15.33 6.78 -15.47
N MET A 58 16.19 5.79 -15.31
CA MET A 58 16.11 4.79 -14.24
C MET A 58 16.11 5.44 -12.85
N ARG A 59 17.01 6.41 -12.63
CA ARG A 59 17.09 7.17 -11.37
C ARG A 59 15.84 8.02 -11.15
N ASN A 60 15.31 8.66 -12.19
CA ASN A 60 14.11 9.48 -12.12
C ASN A 60 12.90 8.63 -11.75
N ILE A 61 12.72 7.48 -12.38
CA ILE A 61 11.65 6.52 -12.06
C ILE A 61 11.75 6.08 -10.60
N ARG A 62 12.93 5.65 -10.14
CA ARG A 62 13.14 5.23 -8.75
C ARG A 62 12.78 6.35 -7.77
N THR A 63 13.21 7.58 -8.05
CA THR A 63 12.94 8.75 -7.20
C THR A 63 11.43 9.03 -7.11
N ARG A 64 10.71 8.99 -8.23
CA ARG A 64 9.25 9.18 -8.26
C ARG A 64 8.52 8.10 -7.47
N VAL A 65 8.93 6.84 -7.60
CA VAL A 65 8.31 5.74 -6.85
C VAL A 65 8.54 5.91 -5.35
N LEU A 66 9.74 6.32 -4.93
CA LEU A 66 10.03 6.61 -3.52
C LEU A 66 9.15 7.75 -2.98
N GLU A 67 8.97 8.83 -3.75
CA GLU A 67 8.07 9.94 -3.39
C GLU A 67 6.63 9.45 -3.16
N LEU A 68 6.12 8.61 -4.07
CA LEU A 68 4.78 8.02 -3.98
C LEU A 68 4.62 7.11 -2.78
N LEU A 69 5.60 6.25 -2.49
CA LEU A 69 5.59 5.37 -1.33
C LEU A 69 5.63 6.15 -0.02
N ALA A 70 6.48 7.18 0.05
CA ALA A 70 6.55 8.07 1.21
C ALA A 70 5.22 8.82 1.44
N TYR A 71 4.59 9.30 0.37
CA TYR A 71 3.27 9.92 0.44
C TYR A 71 2.20 8.94 0.93
N ARG A 72 2.20 7.71 0.38
CA ARG A 72 1.28 6.64 0.81
C ARG A 72 1.44 6.34 2.29
N ARG A 73 2.66 6.19 2.80
CA ARG A 73 2.92 5.92 4.22
C ARG A 73 2.45 7.05 5.12
N ARG A 74 2.72 8.31 4.77
CA ARG A 74 2.20 9.48 5.51
C ARG A 74 0.67 9.53 5.52
N SER A 75 0.04 9.19 4.41
CA SER A 75 -1.43 9.15 4.31
C SER A 75 -2.02 8.06 5.19
N GLN A 76 -1.43 6.86 5.21
CA GLN A 76 -1.83 5.77 6.10
C GLN A 76 -1.65 6.14 7.57
N GLN A 77 -0.49 6.69 7.93
CA GLN A 77 -0.23 7.15 9.30
C GLN A 77 -1.26 8.19 9.76
N ARG A 78 -1.65 9.14 8.90
CA ARG A 78 -2.71 10.11 9.22
C ARG A 78 -4.06 9.44 9.43
N ARG A 79 -4.43 8.46 8.60
CA ARG A 79 -5.68 7.70 8.75
C ARG A 79 -5.68 6.87 10.04
N GLU A 80 -4.56 6.23 10.36
CA GLU A 80 -4.39 5.46 11.60
C GLU A 80 -4.43 6.37 12.82
N SER A 81 -3.77 7.53 12.78
CA SER A 81 -3.81 8.52 13.86
C SER A 81 -5.23 9.05 14.09
N ALA A 82 -5.99 9.29 13.01
CA ALA A 82 -7.38 9.71 13.11
C ALA A 82 -8.30 8.66 13.77
N LYS A 83 -7.98 7.36 13.64
CA LYS A 83 -8.71 6.30 14.36
C LYS A 83 -8.53 6.40 15.87
N SER A 84 -7.37 6.88 16.33
CA SER A 84 -7.12 7.22 17.74
C SER A 84 -7.64 8.63 18.04
N THR A 85 -8.94 8.85 17.85
CA THR A 85 -9.57 10.11 18.28
C THR A 85 -9.58 10.14 19.80
N TYR A 86 -9.08 11.25 20.39
CA TYR A 86 -9.11 11.49 21.83
C TYR A 86 -10.53 11.30 22.37
N GLN A 87 -10.72 10.29 23.22
CA GLN A 87 -11.96 10.11 23.96
C GLN A 87 -11.84 10.87 25.28
N TRP A 88 -12.65 11.91 25.44
CA TRP A 88 -12.78 12.62 26.70
C TRP A 88 -13.24 11.63 27.78
N LYS A 89 -12.34 11.22 28.67
CA LYS A 89 -12.68 10.40 29.83
C LYS A 89 -13.03 11.32 30.98
N LYS A 90 -14.22 11.15 31.56
CA LYS A 90 -14.63 11.86 32.77
C LYS A 90 -13.60 11.59 33.87
N PRO A 91 -12.96 12.62 34.45
CA PRO A 91 -12.03 12.44 35.55
C PRO A 91 -12.75 11.77 36.72
N GLU A 92 -12.16 10.71 37.25
CA GLU A 92 -12.77 9.91 38.31
C GLU A 92 -12.84 10.66 39.65
N ARG A 93 -11.99 11.69 39.80
CA ARG A 93 -11.99 12.61 40.94
C ARG A 93 -11.65 14.03 40.47
N LEU A 94 -12.34 15.02 41.00
CA LEU A 94 -11.98 16.42 40.83
C LEU A 94 -10.65 16.67 41.56
N ARG A 95 -9.64 17.20 40.85
CA ARG A 95 -8.41 17.67 41.50
C ARG A 95 -8.81 18.82 42.43
N ARG A 96 -8.58 18.63 43.72
CA ARG A 96 -8.82 19.62 44.78
C ARG A 96 -7.60 20.51 44.94
#